data_AF-A0A259PK60-F1
#
_entry.id   AF-A0A259PK60-F1
#
_cell.length_a   1.000
_cell.length_b   1.000
_cell.length_c   1.000
_cell.angle_alpha   90.00
_cell.angle_beta   90.00
_cell.angle_gamma   90.00
#
_symmetry.space_group_name_H-M   'P 1'
#
loop_
_entity.id
_entity.type
_entity.pdbx_description
1 polymer ?
#
loop_
_entity_poly.entity_id
_entity_poly.type
_entity_poly.pdbx_seq_one_letter_code
_entity_poly.pdbx_strand_id
1 'polypeptide(L)'
;MTTHPKLRQQFSAFTLKAQDLRERLHNTHLSAMQILMGTAGISLFCVAIAMGLSWAGYPISAVFANSDTNALRNQLLQMHQRIDQMQTLKDEYASLANPLPAQLANTKNVSRESKITPVDSMTFAPIDDKTPDAKELLKLATSMNERLEIAEKQWLSELRVLHQLPTGAPIAKNAGMSSDYGTRIDPFTKTLTHHAGIDFKAEHGTPILATGDGVVAKVDVDS
;
A
#
# COMPACT_ATOMS: atom_id res chain seq x y z
N MET A 1 54.97 -59.21 63.22
CA MET A 1 53.80 -59.05 62.32
C MET A 1 52.88 -58.01 62.94
N THR A 2 53.20 -56.72 62.77
CA THR A 2 52.60 -55.60 63.49
C THR A 2 51.67 -54.83 62.55
N THR A 3 50.36 -55.05 62.67
CA THR A 3 49.34 -54.37 61.89
C THR A 3 49.20 -52.91 62.33
N HIS A 4 49.46 -51.97 61.43
CA HIS A 4 49.42 -50.53 61.69
C HIS A 4 48.00 -50.01 61.96
N PRO A 5 47.72 -49.40 63.12
CA PRO A 5 46.37 -48.95 63.53
C PRO A 5 45.80 -47.81 62.67
N LYS A 6 46.65 -47.04 61.97
CA LYS A 6 46.23 -45.90 61.14
C LYS A 6 45.44 -46.30 59.88
N LEU A 7 45.73 -47.46 59.28
CA LEU A 7 44.98 -47.91 58.08
C LEU A 7 43.54 -48.29 58.44
N ARG A 8 43.31 -48.91 59.60
CA ARG A 8 41.97 -49.37 60.01
C ARG A 8 40.99 -48.21 60.24
N GLN A 9 41.46 -47.08 60.76
CA GLN A 9 40.65 -45.87 60.91
C GLN A 9 40.28 -45.23 59.57
N GLN A 10 41.21 -45.18 58.61
CA GLN A 10 40.91 -44.58 57.31
C GLN A 10 39.91 -45.40 56.49
N PHE A 11 40.00 -46.73 56.53
CA PHE A 11 39.00 -47.59 55.89
C PHE A 11 37.61 -47.46 56.53
N SER A 12 37.53 -47.32 57.86
CA SER A 12 36.25 -47.11 58.54
C SER A 12 35.62 -45.75 58.22
N ALA A 13 36.41 -44.69 58.13
CA ALA A 13 35.93 -43.36 57.75
C ALA A 13 35.46 -43.32 56.29
N PHE A 14 36.16 -44.04 55.40
CA PHE A 14 35.78 -44.14 53.99
C PHE A 14 34.47 -44.91 53.78
N THR A 15 34.29 -46.03 54.50
CA THR A 15 33.06 -46.84 54.43
C THR A 15 31.85 -46.09 54.96
N LEU A 16 31.99 -45.36 56.07
CA LEU A 16 30.92 -44.50 56.60
C LEU A 16 30.54 -43.37 55.62
N LYS A 17 31.54 -42.74 54.98
CA LYS A 17 31.29 -41.68 54.00
C LYS A 17 30.63 -42.21 52.73
N ALA A 18 30.99 -43.40 52.28
CA ALA A 18 30.34 -44.08 51.16
C ALA A 18 28.89 -44.49 51.50
N GLN A 19 28.63 -44.90 52.73
CA GLN A 19 27.30 -45.27 53.21
C GLN A 19 26.36 -44.05 53.33
N ASP A 20 26.86 -42.91 53.83
CA ASP A 20 26.14 -41.62 53.84
C ASP A 20 25.84 -41.09 52.43
N LEU A 21 26.82 -41.19 51.50
CA LEU A 21 26.60 -40.81 50.10
C LEU A 21 25.54 -41.69 49.42
N ARG A 22 25.50 -42.99 49.74
CA ARG A 22 24.50 -43.93 49.21
C ARG A 22 23.09 -43.64 49.73
N GLU A 23 22.94 -43.29 51.02
CA GLU A 23 21.65 -42.86 51.58
C GLU A 23 21.18 -41.52 50.98
N ARG A 24 22.09 -40.54 50.83
CA ARG A 24 21.78 -39.25 50.21
C ARG A 24 21.32 -39.40 48.76
N LEU A 25 21.93 -40.31 47.99
CA LEU A 25 21.54 -40.58 46.60
C LEU A 25 20.16 -41.24 46.50
N HIS A 26 19.75 -42.03 47.50
CA HIS A 26 18.42 -42.66 47.52
C HIS A 26 17.31 -41.64 47.84
N ASN A 27 17.59 -40.64 48.69
CA ASN A 27 16.65 -39.60 49.07
C ASN A 27 16.47 -38.48 48.01
N THR A 28 17.38 -38.31 47.05
CA THR A 28 17.26 -37.31 45.98
C THR A 28 16.28 -37.71 44.87
N HIS A 29 16.00 -39.02 44.68
CA HIS A 29 15.00 -39.49 43.71
C HIS A 29 13.57 -39.06 44.07
N LEU A 30 13.28 -38.89 45.37
CA LEU A 30 11.97 -38.46 45.84
C LEU A 30 11.69 -36.97 45.52
N SER A 31 12.71 -36.11 45.53
CA SER A 31 12.59 -34.67 45.26
C SER A 31 12.53 -34.34 43.77
N ALA A 32 13.23 -35.08 42.91
CA ALA A 32 13.19 -34.87 41.46
C ALA A 32 11.81 -35.19 40.86
N MET A 33 11.15 -36.24 41.36
CA MET A 33 9.79 -36.61 40.94
C MET A 33 8.75 -35.57 41.38
N GLN A 34 8.92 -34.95 42.54
CA GLN A 34 8.06 -33.86 43.01
C GLN A 34 8.18 -32.60 42.15
N ILE A 35 9.38 -32.25 41.71
CA ILE A 35 9.61 -31.11 40.79
C ILE A 35 8.96 -31.39 39.42
N LEU A 36 9.12 -32.61 38.88
CA LEU A 36 8.51 -33.03 37.62
C LEU A 36 6.97 -33.01 37.67
N MET A 37 6.39 -33.48 38.78
CA MET A 37 4.93 -33.44 39.01
C MET A 37 4.43 -31.99 39.14
N GLY A 38 5.22 -31.11 39.77
CA GLY A 38 4.90 -29.69 39.92
C GLY A 38 4.88 -28.94 38.58
N THR A 39 5.86 -29.16 37.71
CA THR A 39 5.90 -28.52 36.38
C THR A 39 4.77 -29.01 35.47
N ALA A 40 4.44 -30.30 35.53
CA ALA A 40 3.29 -30.87 34.82
C ALA A 40 1.97 -30.26 35.31
N GLY A 41 1.79 -30.07 36.62
CA GLY A 41 0.60 -29.43 37.19
C GLY A 41 0.42 -27.98 36.74
N ILE A 42 1.50 -27.20 36.72
CA ILE A 42 1.46 -25.79 36.25
C ILE A 42 1.13 -25.73 34.76
N SER A 43 1.74 -26.60 33.94
CA SER A 43 1.44 -26.67 32.51
C SER A 43 -0.03 -27.02 32.24
N LEU A 44 -0.57 -28.02 32.95
CA LEU A 44 -1.97 -28.42 32.83
C LEU A 44 -2.92 -27.29 33.23
N PHE A 45 -2.59 -26.56 34.30
CA PHE A 45 -3.38 -25.43 34.76
C PHE A 45 -3.39 -24.27 33.74
N CYS A 46 -2.24 -23.95 33.14
CA CYS A 46 -2.15 -22.95 32.07
C CYS A 46 -2.99 -23.35 30.85
N VAL A 47 -2.97 -24.63 30.46
CA VAL A 47 -3.79 -25.14 29.35
C VAL A 47 -5.28 -25.07 29.68
N ALA A 48 -5.68 -25.40 30.91
CA ALA A 48 -7.07 -25.32 31.35
C ALA A 48 -7.60 -23.87 31.34
N ILE A 49 -6.77 -22.90 31.77
CA ILE A 49 -7.12 -21.48 31.69
C ILE A 49 -7.26 -21.04 30.23
N ALA A 50 -6.32 -21.42 29.37
CA ALA A 50 -6.35 -21.09 27.95
C ALA A 50 -7.61 -21.65 27.24
N MET A 51 -7.98 -22.90 27.56
CA MET A 51 -9.22 -23.52 27.06
C MET A 51 -10.48 -22.84 27.64
N GLY A 52 -10.48 -22.48 28.92
CA GLY A 52 -11.58 -21.77 29.57
C GLY A 52 -11.82 -20.38 28.98
N LEU A 53 -10.73 -19.63 28.75
CA LEU A 53 -10.79 -18.33 28.05
C LEU A 53 -11.32 -18.49 26.62
N SER A 54 -10.86 -19.52 25.91
CA SER A 54 -11.35 -19.82 24.56
C SER A 54 -12.84 -20.19 24.54
N TRP A 55 -13.32 -21.00 25.51
CA TRP A 55 -14.73 -21.37 25.62
C TRP A 55 -15.63 -20.18 25.98
N ALA A 56 -15.12 -19.26 26.81
CA ALA A 56 -15.79 -18.01 27.15
C ALA A 56 -15.78 -16.95 26.01
N GLY A 57 -15.24 -17.29 24.84
CA GLY A 57 -15.20 -16.40 23.68
C GLY A 57 -14.05 -15.41 23.65
N TYR A 58 -13.04 -15.58 24.53
CA TYR A 58 -11.81 -14.78 24.54
C TYR A 58 -10.67 -15.57 23.86
N PRO A 59 -10.48 -15.41 22.54
CA PRO A 59 -9.41 -16.10 21.86
C PRO A 59 -8.05 -15.62 22.41
N ILE A 60 -7.14 -16.56 22.63
CA ILE A 60 -5.79 -16.30 23.17
C ILE A 60 -5.04 -15.26 22.31
N SER A 61 -5.34 -15.22 21.01
CA SER A 61 -4.79 -14.22 20.09
C SER A 61 -5.18 -12.77 20.44
N ALA A 62 -6.35 -12.52 21.04
CA ALA A 62 -6.75 -11.19 21.48
C ALA A 62 -5.99 -10.74 22.73
N VAL A 63 -5.54 -11.68 23.57
CA VAL A 63 -4.72 -11.40 24.77
C VAL A 63 -3.30 -10.98 24.39
N PHE A 64 -2.79 -11.48 23.26
CA PHE A 64 -1.46 -11.12 22.72
C PHE A 64 -1.52 -10.14 21.54
N ALA A 65 -2.71 -9.65 21.16
CA ALA A 65 -2.86 -8.73 20.05
C ALA A 65 -2.32 -7.35 20.44
N ASN A 66 -1.15 -6.99 19.91
CA ASN A 66 -0.62 -5.64 20.06
C ASN A 66 -1.42 -4.69 19.13
N SER A 67 -2.27 -3.84 19.73
CA SER A 67 -3.13 -2.88 19.03
C SER A 67 -2.34 -1.97 18.08
N ASP A 68 -1.12 -1.60 18.45
CA ASP A 68 -0.30 -0.64 17.71
C ASP A 68 0.23 -1.26 16.42
N THR A 69 0.58 -2.55 16.46
CA THR A 69 1.06 -3.29 15.27
C THR A 69 -0.05 -3.49 14.23
N ASN A 70 -1.27 -3.76 14.69
CA ASN A 70 -2.43 -3.91 13.81
C ASN A 70 -2.83 -2.55 13.21
N ALA A 71 -2.81 -1.48 14.01
CA ALA A 71 -3.08 -0.12 13.54
C ALA A 71 -2.07 0.30 12.46
N LEU A 72 -0.77 0.08 12.70
CA LEU A 72 0.28 0.39 11.74
C LEU A 72 0.13 -0.43 10.45
N ARG A 73 -0.13 -1.74 10.56
CA ARG A 73 -0.37 -2.61 9.41
C ARG A 73 -1.54 -2.10 8.57
N ASN A 74 -2.65 -1.72 9.21
CA ASN A 74 -3.82 -1.21 8.51
C ASN A 74 -3.52 0.14 7.82
N GLN A 75 -2.77 1.04 8.46
CA GLN A 75 -2.32 2.30 7.85
C GLN A 75 -1.43 2.06 6.62
N LEU A 76 -0.49 1.11 6.71
CA LEU A 76 0.38 0.77 5.58
C LEU A 76 -0.41 0.15 4.41
N LEU A 77 -1.39 -0.71 4.70
CA LEU A 77 -2.26 -1.27 3.66
C LEU A 77 -3.10 -0.17 2.99
N GLN A 78 -3.67 0.75 3.77
CA GLN A 78 -4.44 1.86 3.24
C GLN A 78 -3.57 2.78 2.36
N MET A 79 -2.33 3.05 2.80
CA MET A 79 -1.36 3.84 2.05
C MET A 79 -1.03 3.18 0.71
N HIS A 80 -0.79 1.87 0.68
CA HIS A 80 -0.49 1.14 -0.55
C HIS A 80 -1.65 1.24 -1.56
N GLN A 81 -2.89 1.03 -1.09
CA GLN A 81 -4.08 1.14 -1.93
C GLN A 81 -4.25 2.55 -2.52
N ARG A 82 -4.00 3.60 -1.73
CA ARG A 82 -4.07 4.98 -2.22
C ARG A 82 -3.00 5.29 -3.26
N ILE A 83 -1.79 4.77 -3.09
CA ILE A 83 -0.72 4.94 -4.09
C ILE A 83 -1.14 4.33 -5.43
N ASP A 84 -1.75 3.15 -5.42
CA ASP A 84 -2.24 2.49 -6.63
C ASP A 84 -3.37 3.29 -7.31
N GLN A 85 -4.28 3.86 -6.51
CA GLN A 85 -5.33 4.76 -7.01
C GLN A 85 -4.73 6.02 -7.64
N MET A 86 -3.73 6.62 -7.00
CA MET A 86 -3.04 7.79 -7.55
C MET A 86 -2.33 7.49 -8.87
N GLN A 87 -1.73 6.30 -9.02
CA GLN A 87 -1.14 5.90 -10.30
C GLN A 87 -2.20 5.84 -11.40
N THR A 88 -3.35 5.25 -11.10
CA THR A 88 -4.47 5.17 -12.06
C THR A 88 -4.99 6.55 -12.46
N LEU A 89 -5.19 7.46 -11.49
CA LEU A 89 -5.62 8.83 -11.76
C LEU A 89 -4.63 9.60 -12.63
N LYS A 90 -3.32 9.41 -12.40
CA LYS A 90 -2.27 10.02 -13.19
C LYS A 90 -2.26 9.49 -14.62
N ASP A 91 -2.47 8.19 -14.81
CA ASP A 91 -2.51 7.58 -16.14
C ASP A 91 -3.76 8.03 -16.92
N GLU A 92 -4.90 8.14 -16.24
CA GLU A 92 -6.12 8.71 -16.82
C GLU A 92 -5.92 10.18 -17.22
N TYR A 93 -5.37 11.00 -16.32
CA TYR A 93 -5.02 12.39 -16.60
C TYR A 93 -4.08 12.50 -17.81
N ALA A 94 -3.06 11.65 -17.90
CA ALA A 94 -2.13 11.64 -19.03
C ALA A 94 -2.82 11.32 -20.37
N SER A 95 -3.81 10.42 -20.35
CA SER A 95 -4.58 10.07 -21.55
C SER A 95 -5.47 11.21 -22.06
N LEU A 96 -6.03 12.02 -21.15
CA LEU A 96 -6.91 13.15 -21.46
C LEU A 96 -6.13 14.43 -21.78
N ALA A 97 -5.06 14.70 -21.05
CA ALA A 97 -4.27 15.92 -21.20
C ALA A 97 -3.40 15.93 -22.46
N ASN A 98 -3.08 14.75 -23.01
CA ASN A 98 -2.25 14.62 -24.20
C ASN A 98 -2.99 13.85 -25.32
N PRO A 99 -4.07 14.41 -25.90
CA PRO A 99 -4.90 13.70 -26.88
C PRO A 99 -4.24 13.55 -28.27
N LEU A 100 -2.93 13.76 -28.40
CA LEU A 100 -2.23 13.59 -29.67
C LEU A 100 -2.11 12.10 -29.99
N PRO A 101 -2.69 11.59 -31.10
CA PRO A 101 -2.39 10.25 -31.55
C PRO A 101 -0.88 10.16 -31.79
N ALA A 102 -0.29 9.01 -31.50
CA ALA A 102 1.12 8.65 -31.71
C ALA A 102 1.65 8.87 -33.15
N GLN A 103 0.87 9.48 -34.04
CA GLN A 103 1.17 9.82 -35.43
C GLN A 103 1.54 11.30 -35.65
N LEU A 104 1.39 12.20 -34.68
CA LEU A 104 1.99 13.56 -34.73
C LEU A 104 3.38 13.64 -34.07
N ALA A 105 4.05 12.49 -33.88
CA ALA A 105 5.43 12.39 -33.39
C ALA A 105 6.51 12.96 -34.34
N ASN A 106 6.15 13.91 -35.21
CA ASN A 106 7.05 14.55 -36.16
C ASN A 106 7.01 16.08 -36.12
N THR A 107 6.58 16.69 -35.02
CA THR A 107 6.92 18.08 -34.71
C THR A 107 8.06 18.10 -33.70
N LYS A 108 9.28 18.25 -34.22
CA LYS A 108 10.54 18.31 -33.48
C LYS A 108 10.65 19.41 -32.41
N ASN A 109 9.59 20.17 -32.08
CA ASN A 109 9.67 21.34 -31.21
C ASN A 109 8.34 21.61 -30.47
N VAL A 110 7.87 20.71 -29.61
CA VAL A 110 6.98 21.11 -28.51
C VAL A 110 7.39 20.35 -27.25
N SER A 111 8.48 20.81 -26.66
CA SER A 111 8.73 20.64 -25.23
C SER A 111 7.69 21.46 -24.46
N ARG A 112 6.43 21.01 -24.45
CA ARG A 112 5.49 21.40 -23.40
C ARG A 112 5.68 20.41 -22.28
N GLU A 113 6.69 20.70 -21.49
CA GLU A 113 6.85 20.19 -20.16
C GLU A 113 5.58 20.54 -19.41
N SER A 114 4.67 19.57 -19.33
CA SER A 114 3.60 19.56 -18.35
C SER A 114 4.30 19.61 -17.01
N LYS A 115 4.49 20.84 -16.51
CA LYS A 115 4.98 21.11 -15.18
C LYS A 115 3.84 20.77 -14.23
N ILE A 116 3.51 19.49 -14.15
CA ILE A 116 3.07 18.89 -12.89
C ILE A 116 4.25 19.18 -11.98
N THR A 117 4.17 20.26 -11.22
CA THR A 117 5.10 20.45 -10.11
C THR A 117 5.01 19.15 -9.32
N PRO A 118 6.09 18.35 -9.28
CA PRO A 118 6.12 17.22 -8.38
C PRO A 118 5.71 17.77 -7.03
N VAL A 119 4.72 17.16 -6.39
CA VAL A 119 4.36 17.48 -5.00
C VAL A 119 5.68 17.67 -4.26
N ASP A 120 5.94 18.93 -3.91
CA ASP A 120 7.28 19.43 -3.64
C ASP A 120 7.89 18.59 -2.52
N SER A 121 8.81 17.72 -2.92
CA SER A 121 9.62 16.85 -2.06
C SER A 121 8.86 16.22 -0.88
N MET A 122 8.28 15.04 -1.10
CA MET A 122 8.10 14.05 -0.02
C MET A 122 9.50 13.60 0.46
N THR A 123 10.19 14.49 1.17
CA THR A 123 11.49 14.21 1.77
C THR A 123 11.22 13.38 3.01
N PHE A 124 11.37 12.07 2.87
CA PHE A 124 11.33 11.18 4.01
C PHE A 124 12.58 11.42 4.85
N ALA A 125 12.40 11.76 6.13
CA ALA A 125 13.51 11.73 7.06
C ALA A 125 14.11 10.30 7.05
N PRO A 126 15.45 10.15 7.01
CA PRO A 126 16.09 8.84 7.11
C PRO A 126 15.58 8.14 8.37
N ILE A 127 15.15 6.88 8.22
CA ILE A 127 14.81 6.04 9.37
C ILE A 127 16.14 5.75 10.06
N ASP A 128 16.39 6.45 11.17
CA ASP A 128 17.56 6.23 12.01
C ASP A 128 17.54 4.79 12.56
N ASP A 129 18.71 4.16 12.68
CA ASP A 129 18.89 2.70 12.90
C ASP A 129 18.46 2.20 14.30
N LYS A 130 17.74 3.05 15.04
CA LYS A 130 17.13 2.74 16.34
C LYS A 130 15.70 2.33 16.08
N THR A 131 15.29 1.17 16.59
CA THR A 131 13.90 0.67 16.49
C THR A 131 12.92 1.81 16.80
N PRO A 132 12.28 2.40 15.79
CA PRO A 132 11.47 3.58 16.01
C PRO A 132 10.31 3.19 16.91
N ASP A 133 9.99 4.02 17.90
CA ASP A 133 8.83 3.76 18.76
C ASP A 133 7.60 3.55 17.87
N ALA A 134 6.84 2.48 18.10
CA ALA A 134 5.71 2.09 17.25
C ALA A 134 4.70 3.25 17.13
N LYS A 135 4.63 4.10 18.16
CA LYS A 135 3.81 5.31 18.20
C LYS A 135 4.30 6.42 17.27
N GLU A 136 5.61 6.58 17.11
CA GLU A 136 6.19 7.56 16.17
C GLU A 136 5.98 7.12 14.73
N LEU A 137 6.16 5.83 14.43
CA LEU A 137 5.85 5.27 13.11
C LEU A 137 4.36 5.42 12.76
N LEU A 138 3.47 5.20 13.74
CA LEU A 138 2.04 5.37 13.55
C LEU A 138 1.68 6.84 13.25
N LYS A 139 2.28 7.80 13.98
CA LYS A 139 2.10 9.23 13.71
C LYS A 139 2.59 9.61 12.31
N LEU A 140 3.78 9.13 11.92
CA LEU A 140 4.32 9.37 10.60
C LEU A 140 3.40 8.80 9.51
N ALA A 141 3.02 7.52 9.62
CA ALA A 141 2.13 6.86 8.67
C ALA A 141 0.76 7.59 8.54
N THR A 142 0.18 8.01 9.67
CA THR A 142 -1.08 8.77 9.68
C THR A 142 -0.92 10.10 8.94
N SER A 143 0.15 10.85 9.23
CA SER A 143 0.41 12.14 8.58
C SER A 143 0.65 12.00 7.08
N MET A 144 1.24 10.89 6.64
CA MET A 144 1.43 10.61 5.22
C MET A 144 0.11 10.25 4.53
N ASN A 145 -0.72 9.44 5.18
CA ASN A 145 -2.03 9.07 4.64
C ASN A 145 -2.93 10.31 4.45
N GLU A 146 -2.89 11.26 5.39
CA GLU A 146 -3.60 12.54 5.26
C GLU A 146 -3.10 13.37 4.06
N ARG A 147 -1.78 13.45 3.86
CA ARG A 147 -1.20 14.14 2.70
C ARG A 147 -1.57 13.48 1.38
N LEU A 148 -1.57 12.15 1.33
CA LEU A 148 -2.01 11.39 0.17
C LEU A 148 -3.49 11.64 -0.14
N GLU A 149 -4.33 11.73 0.88
CA GLU A 149 -5.75 12.03 0.70
C GLU A 149 -5.97 13.44 0.11
N ILE A 150 -5.23 14.45 0.57
CA ILE A 150 -5.30 15.80 0.01
C ILE A 150 -4.84 15.80 -1.45
N ALA A 151 -3.73 15.13 -1.74
CA ALA A 151 -3.22 15.01 -3.10
C ALA A 151 -4.24 14.31 -4.02
N GLU A 152 -4.81 13.18 -3.60
CA GLU A 152 -5.84 12.45 -4.33
C GLU A 152 -7.06 13.34 -4.65
N LYS A 153 -7.56 14.09 -3.66
CA LYS A 153 -8.67 15.03 -3.86
C LYS A 153 -8.33 16.12 -4.89
N GLN A 154 -7.10 16.63 -4.87
CA GLN A 154 -6.65 17.61 -5.85
C GLN A 154 -6.64 17.01 -7.26
N TRP A 155 -6.03 15.84 -7.44
CA TRP A 155 -5.98 15.14 -8.73
C TRP A 155 -7.38 14.84 -9.28
N LEU A 156 -8.31 14.38 -8.44
CA LEU A 156 -9.70 14.15 -8.83
C LEU A 156 -10.40 15.44 -9.29
N SER A 157 -10.10 16.57 -8.65
CA SER A 157 -10.64 17.87 -9.04
C SER A 157 -10.10 18.31 -10.40
N GLU A 158 -8.80 18.15 -10.64
CA GLU A 158 -8.17 18.49 -11.92
C GLU A 158 -8.68 17.60 -13.06
N LEU A 159 -8.82 16.30 -12.81
CA LEU A 159 -9.38 15.35 -13.75
C LEU A 159 -10.83 15.70 -14.13
N ARG A 160 -11.66 16.10 -13.17
CA ARG A 160 -13.03 16.57 -13.44
C ARG A 160 -13.05 17.77 -14.38
N VAL A 161 -12.12 18.71 -14.20
CA VAL A 161 -12.01 19.87 -15.10
C VAL A 161 -11.61 19.40 -16.50
N LEU A 162 -10.66 18.48 -16.63
CA LEU A 162 -10.26 17.94 -17.93
C LEU A 162 -11.41 17.25 -18.67
N HIS A 163 -12.23 16.46 -17.98
CA HIS A 163 -13.41 15.80 -18.57
C HIS A 163 -14.43 16.79 -19.14
N GLN A 164 -14.53 18.00 -18.58
CA GLN A 164 -15.41 19.06 -19.09
C GLN A 164 -14.82 19.80 -20.30
N LEU A 165 -13.51 19.68 -20.55
CA LEU A 165 -12.88 20.29 -21.71
C LEU A 165 -13.09 19.42 -22.96
N PRO A 166 -13.35 20.02 -24.13
CA PRO A 166 -13.56 19.29 -25.38
C PRO A 166 -12.24 18.77 -25.96
N THR A 167 -11.61 17.82 -25.27
CA THR A 167 -10.27 17.26 -25.57
C THR A 167 -10.34 15.96 -26.39
N GLY A 168 -11.46 15.25 -26.34
CA GLY A 168 -11.70 14.03 -27.11
C GLY A 168 -11.91 14.29 -28.61
N ALA A 169 -11.67 13.27 -29.44
CA ALA A 169 -11.95 13.35 -30.87
C ALA A 169 -13.46 13.14 -31.14
N PRO A 170 -14.11 13.98 -31.97
CA PRO A 170 -15.55 13.88 -32.24
C PRO A 170 -15.92 12.68 -33.14
N ILE A 171 -14.92 11.97 -33.69
CA ILE A 171 -15.09 10.79 -34.52
C ILE A 171 -14.10 9.68 -34.10
N ALA A 172 -14.56 8.44 -34.03
CA ALA A 172 -13.79 7.31 -33.48
C ALA A 172 -12.59 6.87 -34.35
N LYS A 173 -12.61 7.18 -35.65
CA LYS A 173 -11.51 6.89 -36.57
C LYS A 173 -10.87 8.21 -36.99
N ASN A 174 -9.53 8.25 -37.01
CA ASN A 174 -8.75 9.31 -37.65
C ASN A 174 -9.04 9.31 -39.15
N ALA A 175 -10.18 9.85 -39.56
CA ALA A 175 -10.62 9.82 -40.94
C ALA A 175 -9.98 10.94 -41.79
N GLY A 176 -9.01 11.65 -41.20
CA GLY A 176 -8.31 12.77 -41.83
C GLY A 176 -9.11 14.06 -41.71
N MET A 177 -8.39 15.14 -41.45
CA MET A 177 -8.96 16.48 -41.49
C MET A 177 -9.10 16.91 -42.95
N SER A 178 -10.30 17.35 -43.35
CA SER A 178 -10.53 17.90 -44.69
C SER A 178 -10.29 19.40 -44.75
N SER A 179 -10.39 20.10 -43.61
CA SER A 179 -10.10 21.54 -43.51
C SER A 179 -9.56 21.94 -42.15
N ASP A 180 -8.53 22.78 -42.14
CA ASP A 180 -8.02 23.44 -40.95
C ASP A 180 -8.87 24.67 -40.55
N TYR A 181 -8.81 25.02 -39.27
CA TYR A 181 -9.33 26.27 -38.74
C TYR A 181 -8.51 27.48 -39.23
N GLY A 182 -9.18 28.60 -39.48
CA GLY A 182 -8.53 29.89 -39.77
C GLY A 182 -8.83 30.42 -41.17
N THR A 183 -7.98 31.33 -41.66
CA THR A 183 -8.23 32.06 -42.92
C THR A 183 -7.68 31.28 -44.11
N ARG A 184 -8.55 31.00 -45.10
CA ARG A 184 -8.15 30.42 -46.38
C ARG A 184 -9.03 30.94 -47.52
N ILE A 185 -8.65 30.61 -48.74
CA ILE A 185 -9.36 31.02 -49.94
C ILE A 185 -10.56 30.09 -50.13
N ASP A 186 -11.75 30.66 -50.16
CA ASP A 186 -12.98 29.91 -50.43
C ASP A 186 -12.97 29.36 -51.88
N PRO A 187 -13.29 28.08 -52.10
CA PRO A 187 -13.20 27.46 -53.42
C PRO A 187 -14.22 28.00 -54.44
N PHE A 188 -15.33 28.58 -53.99
CA PHE A 188 -16.40 29.10 -54.82
C PHE A 188 -16.25 30.60 -55.10
N THR A 189 -15.99 31.40 -54.06
CA THR A 189 -15.90 32.86 -54.19
C THR A 189 -14.49 33.34 -54.50
N LYS A 190 -13.46 32.48 -54.33
CA LYS A 190 -12.03 32.79 -54.52
C LYS A 190 -11.53 33.96 -53.65
N THR A 191 -12.24 34.30 -52.59
CA THR A 191 -11.85 35.34 -51.62
C THR A 191 -11.32 34.72 -50.33
N LEU A 192 -10.53 35.49 -49.57
CA LEU A 192 -10.12 35.10 -48.22
C LEU A 192 -11.35 35.10 -47.30
N THR A 193 -11.59 33.96 -46.66
CA THR A 193 -12.69 33.78 -45.71
C THR A 193 -12.17 33.06 -44.46
N HIS A 194 -12.72 33.43 -43.30
CA HIS A 194 -12.37 32.83 -42.03
C HIS A 194 -13.25 31.61 -41.77
N HIS A 195 -12.64 30.43 -41.67
CA HIS A 195 -13.31 29.19 -41.32
C HIS A 195 -13.29 29.04 -39.80
N ALA A 196 -14.47 29.15 -39.18
CA ALA A 196 -14.65 29.11 -37.73
C ALA A 196 -14.64 27.68 -37.14
N GLY A 197 -14.31 26.67 -37.93
CA GLY A 197 -14.36 25.27 -37.53
C GLY A 197 -13.40 24.41 -38.34
N ILE A 198 -13.34 23.14 -37.95
CA ILE A 198 -12.54 22.09 -38.56
C ILE A 198 -13.51 21.07 -39.14
N ASP A 199 -13.30 20.66 -40.38
CA ASP A 199 -14.10 19.61 -41.00
C ASP A 199 -13.35 18.28 -40.97
N PHE A 200 -14.07 17.23 -40.58
CA PHE A 200 -13.58 15.86 -40.61
C PHE A 200 -14.18 15.14 -41.80
N LYS A 201 -13.35 14.41 -42.54
CA LYS A 201 -13.85 13.48 -43.56
C LYS A 201 -14.50 12.29 -42.85
N ALA A 202 -15.70 11.87 -43.23
CA ALA A 202 -16.36 10.70 -42.65
C ALA A 202 -17.34 10.07 -43.65
N GLU A 203 -17.61 8.77 -43.51
CA GLU A 203 -18.65 8.09 -44.29
C GLU A 203 -20.03 8.41 -43.70
N HIS A 204 -21.07 8.40 -44.54
CA HIS A 204 -22.44 8.61 -44.09
C HIS A 204 -22.84 7.56 -43.03
N GLY A 205 -23.42 8.01 -41.92
CA GLY A 205 -23.76 7.15 -40.78
C GLY A 205 -22.63 6.96 -39.76
N THR A 206 -21.49 7.63 -39.91
CA THR A 206 -20.43 7.63 -38.88
C THR A 206 -20.97 8.26 -37.58
N PRO A 207 -20.87 7.56 -36.42
CA PRO A 207 -21.29 8.12 -35.15
C PRO A 207 -20.47 9.37 -34.77
N ILE A 208 -21.15 10.40 -34.28
CA ILE A 208 -20.54 11.61 -33.71
C ILE A 208 -20.50 11.44 -32.19
N LEU A 209 -19.32 11.66 -31.61
CA LEU A 209 -19.06 11.52 -30.18
C LEU A 209 -18.93 12.89 -29.52
N ALA A 210 -19.36 12.99 -28.26
CA ALA A 210 -19.07 14.17 -27.44
C ALA A 210 -17.57 14.23 -27.16
N THR A 211 -16.98 15.42 -27.34
CA THR A 211 -15.55 15.66 -27.12
C THR A 211 -15.21 15.93 -25.66
N GLY A 212 -16.22 16.08 -24.81
CA GLY A 212 -16.13 16.26 -23.36
C GLY A 212 -17.52 16.22 -22.73
N ASP A 213 -17.58 16.16 -21.41
CA ASP A 213 -18.81 16.14 -20.63
C ASP A 213 -19.57 17.46 -20.75
N GLY A 214 -20.90 17.37 -20.88
CA GLY A 214 -21.73 18.54 -20.99
C GLY A 214 -23.22 18.22 -21.08
N VAL A 215 -24.02 19.26 -21.32
CA VAL A 215 -25.46 19.17 -21.53
C VAL A 215 -25.83 19.78 -22.87
N VAL A 216 -26.77 19.16 -23.59
CA VAL A 216 -27.21 19.65 -24.89
C VAL A 216 -28.09 20.89 -24.69
N ALA A 217 -27.60 22.04 -25.16
CA ALA A 217 -28.32 23.32 -25.04
C ALA A 217 -29.21 23.65 -26.26
N LYS A 218 -28.84 23.16 -27.45
CA LYS A 218 -29.57 23.40 -28.71
C LYS A 218 -29.50 22.16 -29.59
N VAL A 219 -30.60 21.87 -30.28
CA VAL A 219 -30.70 20.89 -31.38
C VAL A 219 -31.35 21.61 -32.56
N ASP A 220 -30.83 21.38 -33.76
CA ASP A 220 -31.33 21.97 -35.01
C ASP A 220 -31.32 20.90 -36.10
N VAL A 221 -32.17 21.06 -37.11
CA VAL A 221 -32.24 20.16 -38.27
C VAL A 221 -32.43 21.04 -39.50
N ASP A 222 -31.48 20.96 -40.45
CA ASP A 222 -31.65 21.65 -41.74
C ASP A 222 -32.80 21.01 -42.51
N SER A 223 -33.78 21.83 -42.89
CA SER A 223 -35.02 21.45 -43.59
C SER A 223 -34.95 21.67 -45.10
#